data_AF-A0AA86T7B0-F1
#
_entry.id   AF-A0AA86T7B0-F1
#
_cell.length_a   1.000
_cell.length_b   1.000
_cell.length_c   1.000
_cell.angle_alpha   90.00
_cell.angle_beta   90.00
_cell.angle_gamma   90.00
#
_symmetry.space_group_name_H-M   'P 1'
#
loop_
_entity.id
_entity.type
_entity.pdbx_description
1 polymer ?
#
loop_
_entity_poly.entity_id
_entity_poly.type
_entity_poly.pdbx_seq_one_letter_code
_entity_poly.pdbx_strand_id
1 'polypeptide(L)'
;MASATQQNGQAGSARKEEQGTNGRTGPAGQGRNRPMRGRPSPEERAEHNRERLQDPQSLLLLPRTPEGRVIVGMLFPLDKAVNRLRLSAGHSLSVGEVQAQLDRIHEWVHLGYELLKAMGVSEQDFAPAPVLNYQYRLTLAGQRNARVITPRSEETKKVSRVAEKLDGVILHTRMSCDDLSQTEHLFTKIHELIRRLHELIADFCAQVELPYRTPREAEDLFSEPPDRGAQTPMTAGGTVPPRIAT
;
A
#
# COMPACT_ATOMS: atom_id res chain seq x y z
N MET A 1 -37.78 42.43 -54.20
CA MET A 1 -37.73 43.80 -53.64
C MET A 1 -36.90 43.69 -52.36
N ALA A 2 -35.59 43.98 -52.37
CA ALA A 2 -34.97 45.32 -52.24
C ALA A 2 -35.46 46.03 -50.95
N SER A 3 -34.64 46.37 -49.95
CA SER A 3 -33.32 47.01 -50.01
C SER A 3 -32.47 46.81 -48.74
N ALA A 4 -31.16 46.97 -48.92
CA ALA A 4 -30.09 47.04 -47.93
C ALA A 4 -29.86 48.46 -47.40
N THR A 5 -29.07 48.62 -46.31
CA THR A 5 -28.10 49.72 -46.01
C THR A 5 -27.25 49.27 -44.79
N GLN A 6 -26.01 48.77 -44.94
CA GLN A 6 -24.67 49.44 -44.90
C GLN A 6 -24.20 49.90 -43.49
N GLN A 7 -23.10 49.34 -42.94
CA GLN A 7 -21.65 49.76 -43.00
C GLN A 7 -21.39 51.08 -42.25
N ASN A 8 -20.43 51.27 -41.32
CA ASN A 8 -18.95 51.12 -41.30
C ASN A 8 -18.48 51.38 -39.83
N GLY A 9 -17.27 51.08 -39.33
CA GLY A 9 -16.01 50.68 -39.95
C GLY A 9 -14.90 50.37 -38.91
N GLN A 10 -13.84 49.74 -39.40
CA GLN A 10 -12.50 49.56 -38.78
C GLN A 10 -11.79 50.94 -38.65
N ALA A 11 -10.67 51.18 -37.96
CA ALA A 11 -9.44 50.44 -37.71
C ALA A 11 -8.60 51.21 -36.66
N GLY A 12 -7.52 50.62 -36.11
CA GLY A 12 -6.46 51.42 -35.47
C GLY A 12 -5.52 50.70 -34.52
N SER A 13 -4.51 50.02 -35.08
CA SER A 13 -3.34 49.48 -34.38
C SER A 13 -2.34 50.60 -34.03
N ALA A 14 -1.72 50.59 -32.84
CA ALA A 14 -0.36 51.09 -32.62
C ALA A 14 0.19 50.65 -31.25
N ARG A 15 1.22 49.80 -31.29
CA ARG A 15 2.21 49.62 -30.22
C ARG A 15 2.97 50.93 -29.98
N LYS A 16 3.33 51.20 -28.73
CA LYS A 16 4.60 51.85 -28.40
C LYS A 16 5.10 51.35 -27.04
N GLU A 17 6.25 50.69 -27.08
CA GLU A 17 7.11 50.40 -25.94
C GLU A 17 7.62 51.73 -25.36
N GLU A 18 7.72 51.80 -24.03
CA GLU A 18 8.81 52.51 -23.38
C GLU A 18 9.09 51.86 -22.01
N GLN A 19 10.33 51.38 -21.88
CA GLN A 19 10.94 50.83 -20.69
C GLN A 19 11.18 51.94 -19.65
N GLY A 20 11.05 51.59 -18.37
CA GLY A 20 11.42 52.47 -17.26
C GLY A 20 11.31 51.77 -15.90
N THR A 21 12.34 50.98 -15.59
CA THR A 21 12.76 50.42 -14.29
C THR A 21 12.17 51.04 -13.01
N ASN A 22 11.62 50.21 -12.11
CA ASN A 22 12.04 50.13 -10.70
C ASN A 22 11.24 49.10 -9.89
N GLY A 23 11.92 48.39 -8.99
CA GLY A 23 11.31 47.89 -7.74
C GLY A 23 10.82 46.44 -7.72
N ARG A 24 11.77 45.49 -7.69
CA ARG A 24 11.55 44.17 -7.06
C ARG A 24 11.15 44.35 -5.60
N THR A 25 9.94 43.91 -5.24
CA THR A 25 9.59 43.31 -3.94
C THR A 25 8.22 42.63 -4.05
N GLY A 26 8.14 41.60 -4.90
CA GLY A 26 7.12 40.57 -4.70
C GLY A 26 7.54 39.71 -3.50
N PRO A 27 6.64 39.30 -2.60
CA PRO A 27 7.01 38.42 -1.50
C PRO A 27 7.41 37.06 -2.07
N ALA A 28 8.72 36.88 -2.21
CA ALA A 28 9.37 35.60 -2.28
C ALA A 28 9.15 34.87 -0.95
N GLY A 29 8.84 33.58 -1.01
CA GLY A 29 8.97 32.70 0.16
C GLY A 29 7.67 32.33 0.88
N GLN A 30 6.72 31.74 0.18
CA GLN A 30 5.98 30.60 0.74
C GLN A 30 6.14 29.39 -0.18
N GLY A 31 7.40 29.10 -0.52
CA GLY A 31 7.80 27.73 -0.77
C GLY A 31 7.42 26.96 0.49
N ARG A 32 6.38 26.13 0.36
CA ARG A 32 5.91 25.21 1.39
C ARG A 32 7.09 24.34 1.80
N ASN A 33 7.86 24.79 2.79
CA ASN A 33 8.48 23.91 3.77
C ASN A 33 7.32 23.22 4.48
N ARG A 34 6.68 22.25 3.80
CA ARG A 34 6.00 21.19 4.52
C ARG A 34 7.12 20.55 5.31
N PRO A 35 7.12 20.60 6.66
CA PRO A 35 8.01 19.74 7.41
C PRO A 35 7.79 18.35 6.83
N MET A 36 8.88 17.62 6.54
CA MET A 36 8.82 16.17 6.33
C MET A 36 7.89 15.65 7.42
N ARG A 37 6.62 15.34 7.08
CA ARG A 37 5.60 15.12 8.09
C ARG A 37 6.13 13.96 8.92
N GLY A 38 6.47 14.24 10.18
CA GLY A 38 6.86 13.23 11.13
C GLY A 38 5.78 12.15 11.15
N ARG A 39 6.13 10.96 11.65
CA ARG A 39 5.17 9.87 11.80
C ARG A 39 3.92 10.43 12.49
N PRO A 40 2.72 10.29 11.89
CA PRO A 40 1.52 10.81 12.51
C PRO A 40 1.37 10.17 13.88
N SER A 41 1.04 11.00 14.88
CA SER A 41 0.83 10.53 16.24
C SER A 41 -0.28 9.47 16.27
N PRO A 42 -0.33 8.60 17.29
CA PRO A 42 -1.45 7.66 17.44
C PRO A 42 -2.83 8.35 17.35
N GLU A 43 -2.95 9.55 17.90
CA GLU A 43 -4.16 10.38 17.89
C GLU A 43 -4.48 10.89 16.48
N GLU A 44 -3.50 11.46 15.77
CA GLU A 44 -3.67 11.94 14.39
C GLU A 44 -4.09 10.81 13.44
N ARG A 45 -3.58 9.59 13.67
CA ARG A 45 -4.02 8.41 12.89
C ARG A 45 -5.45 8.01 13.23
N ALA A 46 -5.82 8.04 14.51
CA ALA A 46 -7.17 7.70 14.93
C ALA A 46 -8.18 8.71 14.36
N GLU A 47 -7.84 9.99 14.36
CA GLU A 47 -8.65 11.06 13.75
C GLU A 47 -8.79 10.85 12.23
N HIS A 48 -7.69 10.67 11.52
CA HIS A 48 -7.72 10.42 10.07
C HIS A 48 -8.48 9.12 9.72
N ASN A 49 -8.38 8.08 10.55
CA ASN A 49 -9.18 6.87 10.39
C ASN A 49 -10.68 7.17 10.56
N ARG A 50 -11.07 7.97 11.56
CA ARG A 50 -12.47 8.37 11.79
C ARG A 50 -13.03 9.18 10.63
N GLU A 51 -12.27 10.13 10.10
CA GLU A 51 -12.66 10.91 8.92
C GLU A 51 -12.93 9.99 7.72
N ARG A 52 -12.03 9.05 7.44
CA ARG A 52 -12.19 8.10 6.33
C ARG A 52 -13.37 7.15 6.52
N LEU A 53 -13.70 6.78 7.76
CA LEU A 53 -14.84 5.91 8.04
C LEU A 53 -16.20 6.54 7.69
N GLN A 54 -16.27 7.85 7.52
CA GLN A 54 -17.48 8.53 7.05
C GLN A 54 -17.86 8.10 5.63
N ASP A 55 -16.88 7.66 4.83
CA ASP A 55 -17.12 7.10 3.51
C ASP A 55 -17.71 5.68 3.65
N PRO A 56 -18.90 5.39 3.09
CA PRO A 56 -19.51 4.07 3.16
C PRO A 56 -18.71 2.99 2.43
N GLN A 57 -17.84 3.36 1.48
CA GLN A 57 -16.95 2.45 0.76
C GLN A 57 -15.61 2.22 1.48
N SER A 58 -15.39 2.87 2.62
CA SER A 58 -14.19 2.65 3.42
C SER A 58 -14.12 1.22 3.96
N LEU A 59 -12.93 0.64 3.94
CA LEU A 59 -12.60 -0.63 4.56
C LEU A 59 -11.80 -0.37 5.83
N LEU A 60 -12.24 -0.98 6.93
CA LEU A 60 -11.51 -1.00 8.20
C LEU A 60 -10.74 -2.31 8.31
N LEU A 61 -9.42 -2.22 8.39
CA LEU A 61 -8.51 -3.36 8.46
C LEU A 61 -7.78 -3.34 9.80
N LEU A 62 -7.76 -4.49 10.47
CA LEU A 62 -7.14 -4.69 11.78
C LEU A 62 -6.08 -5.79 11.68
N PRO A 63 -4.95 -5.56 11.00
CA PRO A 63 -3.91 -6.58 10.88
C PRO A 63 -3.36 -6.95 12.26
N ARG A 64 -3.36 -8.26 12.56
CA ARG A 64 -2.89 -8.82 13.85
C ARG A 64 -1.49 -9.39 13.73
N THR A 65 -1.10 -9.82 12.54
CA THR A 65 0.17 -10.48 12.25
C THR A 65 1.16 -9.50 11.58
N PRO A 66 2.49 -9.73 11.68
CA PRO A 66 3.49 -9.01 10.88
C PRO A 66 3.17 -9.04 9.38
N GLU A 67 2.83 -10.22 8.86
CA GLU A 67 2.45 -10.46 7.46
C GLU A 67 1.26 -9.59 7.05
N GLY A 68 0.18 -9.61 7.84
CA GLY A 68 -0.99 -8.78 7.60
C GLY A 68 -0.66 -7.29 7.65
N ARG A 69 0.21 -6.85 8.56
CA ARG A 69 0.64 -5.44 8.63
C ARG A 69 1.39 -5.02 7.37
N VAL A 70 2.24 -5.88 6.83
CA VAL A 70 2.96 -5.64 5.57
C VAL A 70 1.97 -5.48 4.42
N ILE A 71 1.09 -6.47 4.20
CA ILE A 71 0.12 -6.43 3.09
C ILE A 71 -0.77 -5.19 3.19
N VAL A 72 -1.33 -4.91 4.37
CA VAL A 72 -2.19 -3.74 4.60
C VAL A 72 -1.43 -2.42 4.37
N GLY A 73 -0.15 -2.37 4.75
CA GLY A 73 0.73 -1.22 4.49
C GLY A 73 0.93 -0.93 2.99
N MET A 74 0.85 -1.97 2.16
CA MET A 74 1.01 -1.86 0.70
C MET A 74 -0.29 -1.50 -0.05
N LEU A 75 -1.47 -1.56 0.60
CA LEU A 75 -2.75 -1.26 -0.07
C LEU A 75 -2.87 0.20 -0.54
N PHE A 76 -2.33 1.16 0.22
CA PHE A 76 -2.35 2.57 -0.19
C PHE A 76 -1.52 2.86 -1.45
N PRO A 77 -0.24 2.45 -1.54
CA PRO A 77 0.53 2.61 -2.77
C PRO A 77 -0.08 1.81 -3.92
N LEU A 78 -0.58 0.58 -3.69
CA LEU A 78 -1.30 -0.19 -4.70
C LEU A 78 -2.48 0.60 -5.28
N ASP A 79 -3.38 1.08 -4.43
CA ASP A 79 -4.58 1.81 -4.87
C ASP A 79 -4.23 3.06 -5.67
N LYS A 80 -3.18 3.77 -5.23
CA LYS A 80 -2.69 4.96 -5.93
C LYS A 80 -2.06 4.62 -7.27
N ALA A 81 -1.27 3.56 -7.35
CA ALA A 81 -0.63 3.11 -8.58
C ALA A 81 -1.68 2.63 -9.59
N VAL A 82 -2.61 1.75 -9.17
CA VAL A 82 -3.71 1.26 -10.03
C VAL A 82 -4.56 2.41 -10.55
N ASN A 83 -4.93 3.36 -9.69
CA ASN A 83 -5.71 4.52 -10.13
C ASN A 83 -4.95 5.37 -11.16
N ARG A 84 -3.63 5.54 -11.00
CA ARG A 84 -2.80 6.26 -12.00
C ARG A 84 -2.63 5.49 -13.30
N LEU A 85 -2.43 4.17 -13.23
CA LEU A 85 -2.37 3.30 -14.40
C LEU A 85 -3.65 3.43 -15.22
N ARG A 86 -4.82 3.34 -14.57
CA ARG A 86 -6.13 3.52 -15.23
C ARG A 86 -6.28 4.90 -15.87
N LEU A 87 -5.86 5.97 -15.19
CA LEU A 87 -5.91 7.33 -15.76
C LEU A 87 -4.91 7.55 -16.91
N SER A 88 -3.86 6.72 -17.00
CA SER A 88 -2.85 6.79 -18.07
C SER A 88 -3.28 6.03 -19.33
N ALA A 89 -4.29 5.17 -19.22
CA ALA A 89 -4.79 4.34 -20.33
C ALA A 89 -5.32 5.21 -21.48
N GLY A 90 -4.81 4.96 -22.68
CA GLY A 90 -5.15 5.72 -23.89
C GLY A 90 -4.51 7.09 -23.97
N HIS A 91 -3.67 7.48 -23.00
CA HIS A 91 -2.92 8.73 -23.02
C HIS A 91 -1.41 8.50 -23.12
N SER A 92 -0.79 7.98 -22.07
CA SER A 92 0.65 7.69 -22.01
C SER A 92 0.95 6.19 -22.05
N LEU A 93 -0.04 5.35 -21.76
CA LEU A 93 0.03 3.88 -21.87
C LEU A 93 -1.12 3.40 -22.76
N SER A 94 -0.90 2.36 -23.54
CA SER A 94 -1.98 1.69 -24.26
C SER A 94 -2.94 1.00 -23.29
N VAL A 95 -4.20 0.83 -23.73
CA VAL A 95 -5.20 0.09 -22.94
C VAL A 95 -4.74 -1.36 -22.68
N GLY A 96 -4.09 -1.98 -23.68
CA GLY A 96 -3.55 -3.34 -23.55
C GLY A 96 -2.46 -3.46 -22.50
N GLU A 97 -1.52 -2.50 -22.45
CA GLU A 97 -0.48 -2.46 -21.41
C GLU A 97 -1.08 -2.31 -20.02
N VAL A 98 -2.06 -1.42 -19.85
CA VAL A 98 -2.73 -1.23 -18.56
C VAL A 98 -3.49 -2.50 -18.16
N GLN A 99 -4.22 -3.13 -19.08
CA GLN A 99 -4.94 -4.37 -18.82
C GLN A 99 -3.98 -5.50 -18.39
N ALA A 100 -2.85 -5.66 -19.07
CA ALA A 100 -1.84 -6.65 -18.71
C ALA A 100 -1.31 -6.44 -17.27
N GLN A 101 -1.15 -5.19 -16.81
CA GLN A 101 -0.78 -4.93 -15.41
C GLN A 101 -1.91 -5.30 -14.43
N LEU A 102 -3.17 -5.03 -14.78
CA LEU A 102 -4.30 -5.42 -13.94
C LEU A 102 -4.45 -6.96 -13.86
N ASP A 103 -4.15 -7.67 -14.94
CA ASP A 103 -4.20 -9.13 -14.99
C ASP A 103 -3.16 -9.76 -14.06
N ARG A 104 -1.96 -9.15 -13.92
CA ARG A 104 -0.97 -9.58 -12.91
C ARG A 104 -1.51 -9.47 -11.47
N ILE A 105 -2.35 -8.47 -11.18
CA ILE A 105 -3.02 -8.37 -9.87
C ILE A 105 -4.06 -9.47 -9.71
N HIS A 106 -4.83 -9.76 -10.77
CA HIS A 106 -5.81 -10.84 -10.76
C HIS A 106 -5.16 -12.20 -10.54
N GLU A 107 -4.02 -12.46 -11.17
CA GLU A 107 -3.22 -13.65 -10.94
C GLU A 107 -2.74 -13.74 -9.49
N TRP A 108 -2.22 -12.64 -8.93
CA TRP A 108 -1.82 -12.60 -7.52
C TRP A 108 -2.99 -12.91 -6.59
N VAL A 109 -4.17 -12.33 -6.84
CA VAL A 109 -5.39 -12.59 -6.06
C VAL A 109 -5.78 -14.06 -6.17
N HIS A 110 -5.72 -14.65 -7.36
CA HIS A 110 -5.99 -16.07 -7.57
C HIS A 110 -5.04 -16.95 -6.76
N LEU A 111 -3.72 -16.69 -6.80
CA LEU A 111 -2.73 -17.40 -5.98
C LEU A 111 -3.03 -17.29 -4.49
N GLY A 112 -3.46 -16.11 -4.03
CA GLY A 112 -3.90 -15.90 -2.65
C GLY A 112 -5.11 -16.74 -2.27
N TYR A 113 -6.11 -16.85 -3.15
CA TYR A 113 -7.28 -17.70 -2.90
C TYR A 113 -6.93 -19.18 -2.88
N GLU A 114 -6.09 -19.66 -3.79
CA GLU A 114 -5.65 -21.06 -3.81
C GLU A 114 -4.84 -21.40 -2.54
N LEU A 115 -4.01 -20.48 -2.06
CA LEU A 115 -3.31 -20.66 -0.79
C LEU A 115 -4.28 -20.71 0.40
N LEU A 116 -5.28 -19.82 0.45
CA LEU A 116 -6.30 -19.81 1.50
C LEU A 116 -7.13 -21.10 1.50
N LYS A 117 -7.53 -21.60 0.32
CA LYS A 117 -8.20 -22.90 0.17
C LYS A 117 -7.35 -24.04 0.69
N ALA A 118 -6.06 -24.06 0.35
CA ALA A 118 -5.12 -25.08 0.85
C ALA A 118 -4.96 -25.06 2.38
N MET A 119 -5.25 -23.93 3.03
CA MET A 119 -5.27 -23.77 4.49
C MET A 119 -6.67 -23.98 5.11
N GLY A 120 -7.63 -24.50 4.32
CA GLY A 120 -8.96 -24.87 4.82
C GLY A 120 -10.01 -23.76 4.83
N VAL A 121 -9.75 -22.62 4.18
CA VAL A 121 -10.76 -21.56 4.01
C VAL A 121 -11.75 -21.99 2.93
N SER A 122 -13.04 -21.99 3.26
CA SER A 122 -14.11 -22.35 2.32
C SER A 122 -14.35 -21.25 1.30
N GLU A 123 -14.87 -21.60 0.11
CA GLU A 123 -15.26 -20.60 -0.88
C GLU A 123 -16.31 -19.62 -0.35
N GLN A 124 -17.17 -20.09 0.56
CA GLN A 124 -18.20 -19.29 1.22
C GLN A 124 -17.59 -18.21 2.14
N ASP A 125 -16.38 -18.45 2.66
CA ASP A 125 -15.69 -17.50 3.52
C ASP A 125 -15.15 -16.30 2.75
N PHE A 126 -15.06 -16.35 1.42
CA PHE A 126 -14.67 -15.20 0.59
C PHE A 126 -15.80 -14.20 0.36
N ALA A 127 -17.01 -14.49 0.84
CA ALA A 127 -18.10 -13.53 0.85
C ALA A 127 -17.71 -12.26 1.65
N PRO A 128 -18.22 -11.08 1.26
CA PRO A 128 -18.01 -9.86 2.02
C PRO A 128 -18.42 -10.06 3.49
N ALA A 129 -17.57 -9.62 4.42
CA ALA A 129 -17.90 -9.66 5.83
C ALA A 129 -19.18 -8.83 6.10
N PRO A 130 -20.00 -9.22 7.08
CA PRO A 130 -21.19 -8.47 7.45
C PRO A 130 -20.83 -7.02 7.82
N VAL A 131 -21.64 -6.07 7.37
CA VAL A 131 -21.39 -4.65 7.63
C VAL A 131 -21.58 -4.39 9.12
N LEU A 132 -20.48 -4.09 9.79
CA LEU A 132 -20.49 -3.66 11.19
C LEU A 132 -21.19 -2.31 11.33
N ASN A 133 -21.91 -2.12 12.44
CA ASN A 133 -22.53 -0.84 12.73
C ASN A 133 -21.46 0.28 12.83
N TYR A 134 -21.83 1.51 12.46
CA TYR A 134 -20.89 2.62 12.36
C TYR A 134 -20.19 2.95 13.69
N GLN A 135 -20.93 2.91 14.81
CA GLN A 135 -20.37 3.19 16.14
C GLN A 135 -19.28 2.19 16.53
N TYR A 136 -19.50 0.91 16.25
CA TYR A 136 -18.52 -0.14 16.50
C TYR A 136 -17.29 0.00 15.60
N ARG A 137 -17.49 0.36 14.32
CA ARG A 137 -16.37 0.68 13.42
C ARG A 137 -15.53 1.85 13.95
N LEU A 138 -16.15 2.89 14.53
CA LEU A 138 -15.44 4.01 15.16
C LEU A 138 -14.60 3.56 16.36
N THR A 139 -15.14 2.68 17.22
CA THR A 139 -14.38 2.11 18.35
C THR A 139 -13.14 1.36 17.84
N LEU A 140 -13.32 0.51 16.83
CA LEU A 140 -12.24 -0.29 16.25
C LEU A 140 -11.20 0.56 15.51
N ALA A 141 -11.60 1.64 14.84
CA ALA A 141 -10.68 2.56 14.17
C ALA A 141 -9.73 3.31 15.13
N GLY A 142 -10.09 3.40 16.41
CA GLY A 142 -9.24 3.94 17.46
C GLY A 142 -8.10 3.00 17.88
N GLN A 143 -8.10 1.73 17.46
CA GLN A 143 -7.05 0.78 17.83
C GLN A 143 -5.71 1.13 17.17
N ARG A 144 -4.61 0.82 17.86
CA ARG A 144 -3.25 1.19 17.41
C ARG A 144 -2.88 0.57 16.06
N ASN A 145 -3.35 -0.64 15.76
CA ASN A 145 -3.12 -1.35 14.51
C ASN A 145 -4.17 -1.03 13.43
N ALA A 146 -5.21 -0.26 13.73
CA ALA A 146 -6.27 0.03 12.79
C ALA A 146 -5.79 0.83 11.58
N ARG A 147 -6.23 0.39 10.41
CA ARG A 147 -5.99 1.04 9.12
C ARG A 147 -7.31 1.19 8.40
N VAL A 148 -7.62 2.40 7.95
CA VAL A 148 -8.80 2.68 7.15
C VAL A 148 -8.38 3.12 5.76
N ILE A 149 -8.79 2.39 4.74
CA ILE A 149 -8.57 2.73 3.34
C ILE A 149 -9.92 2.91 2.63
N THR A 150 -9.98 3.79 1.65
CA THR A 150 -11.13 3.90 0.74
C THR A 150 -10.63 3.46 -0.64
N PRO A 151 -10.80 2.18 -1.01
CA PRO A 151 -10.32 1.67 -2.28
C PRO A 151 -11.05 2.33 -3.46
N ARG A 152 -10.30 2.86 -4.43
CA ARG A 152 -10.84 3.44 -5.67
C ARG A 152 -10.92 2.43 -6.81
N SER A 153 -10.26 1.28 -6.65
CA SER A 153 -10.24 0.21 -7.64
C SER A 153 -10.78 -1.11 -7.09
N GLU A 154 -11.37 -1.93 -7.96
CA GLU A 154 -11.79 -3.29 -7.61
C GLU A 154 -10.59 -4.18 -7.29
N GLU A 155 -9.44 -3.94 -7.92
CA GLU A 155 -8.20 -4.67 -7.65
C GLU A 155 -7.75 -4.49 -6.19
N THR A 156 -7.73 -3.25 -5.68
CA THR A 156 -7.44 -2.96 -4.28
C THR A 156 -8.42 -3.68 -3.35
N LYS A 157 -9.72 -3.70 -3.68
CA LYS A 157 -10.74 -4.39 -2.86
C LYS A 157 -10.48 -5.89 -2.79
N LYS A 158 -10.17 -6.52 -3.92
CA LYS A 158 -9.85 -7.95 -3.98
C LYS A 158 -8.60 -8.29 -3.16
N VAL A 159 -7.52 -7.52 -3.32
CA VAL A 159 -6.29 -7.70 -2.52
C VAL A 159 -6.55 -7.51 -1.03
N SER A 160 -7.39 -6.54 -0.65
CA SER A 160 -7.76 -6.30 0.75
C SER A 160 -8.48 -7.49 1.38
N ARG A 161 -9.37 -8.17 0.63
CA ARG A 161 -10.07 -9.38 1.10
C ARG A 161 -9.11 -10.54 1.33
N VAL A 162 -8.17 -10.76 0.40
CA VAL A 162 -7.12 -11.77 0.57
C VAL A 162 -6.29 -11.44 1.82
N ALA A 163 -5.89 -10.17 2.00
CA ALA A 163 -5.10 -9.73 3.14
C ALA A 163 -5.80 -10.01 4.49
N GLU A 164 -7.09 -9.68 4.60
CA GLU A 164 -7.88 -9.89 5.82
C GLU A 164 -7.99 -11.38 6.18
N LYS A 165 -8.31 -12.22 5.20
CA LYS A 165 -8.43 -13.67 5.41
C LYS A 165 -7.10 -14.31 5.73
N LEU A 166 -6.04 -13.91 5.03
CA LEU A 166 -4.70 -14.41 5.25
C LEU A 166 -4.18 -14.07 6.65
N ASP A 167 -4.38 -12.83 7.12
CA ASP A 167 -4.04 -12.43 8.50
C ASP A 167 -4.77 -13.29 9.54
N GLY A 168 -6.05 -13.57 9.32
CA GLY A 168 -6.85 -14.43 10.19
C GLY A 168 -6.34 -15.87 10.25
N VAL A 169 -6.06 -16.47 9.10
CA VAL A 169 -5.57 -17.86 9.00
C VAL A 169 -4.17 -17.97 9.59
N ILE A 170 -3.28 -17.02 9.33
CA ILE A 170 -1.94 -16.99 9.93
C ILE A 170 -2.04 -16.96 11.45
N LEU A 171 -2.88 -16.07 11.98
CA LEU A 171 -3.07 -15.97 13.43
C LEU A 171 -3.61 -17.29 14.00
N HIS A 172 -4.64 -17.88 13.37
CA HIS A 172 -5.20 -19.14 13.83
C HIS A 172 -4.17 -20.27 13.79
N THR A 173 -3.44 -20.41 12.69
CA THR A 173 -2.37 -21.42 12.52
C THR A 173 -1.33 -21.28 13.63
N ARG A 174 -0.86 -20.07 13.93
CA ARG A 174 0.11 -19.83 15.01
C ARG A 174 -0.42 -20.18 16.41
N MET A 175 -1.72 -20.01 16.63
CA MET A 175 -2.35 -20.24 17.93
C MET A 175 -2.81 -21.68 18.15
N SER A 176 -2.97 -22.45 17.07
CA SER A 176 -3.58 -23.79 17.11
C SER A 176 -2.64 -24.92 16.70
N CYS A 177 -1.47 -24.63 16.13
CA CYS A 177 -0.51 -25.67 15.78
C CYS A 177 0.37 -26.05 16.98
N ASP A 178 0.36 -27.34 17.32
CA ASP A 178 1.25 -27.91 18.35
C ASP A 178 2.69 -28.05 17.84
N ASP A 179 2.86 -28.26 16.53
CA ASP A 179 4.17 -28.37 15.87
C ASP A 179 4.27 -27.39 14.69
N LEU A 180 4.95 -26.27 14.93
CA LEU A 180 5.16 -25.23 13.93
C LEU A 180 6.04 -25.70 12.76
N SER A 181 6.89 -26.71 12.94
CA SER A 181 7.77 -27.19 11.86
C SER A 181 6.98 -27.77 10.68
N GLN A 182 5.83 -28.39 10.96
CA GLN A 182 4.93 -28.92 9.92
C GLN A 182 4.24 -27.81 9.11
N THR A 183 4.25 -26.58 9.62
CA THR A 183 3.66 -25.40 8.97
C THR A 183 4.68 -24.48 8.30
N GLU A 184 5.98 -24.79 8.39
CA GLU A 184 7.06 -23.96 7.83
C GLU A 184 6.85 -23.69 6.34
N HIS A 185 6.54 -24.74 5.56
CA HIS A 185 6.26 -24.61 4.12
C HIS A 185 5.09 -23.66 3.81
N LEU A 186 4.08 -23.61 4.68
CA LEU A 186 2.96 -22.67 4.51
C LEU A 186 3.45 -21.24 4.72
N PHE A 187 4.23 -20.97 5.76
CA PHE A 187 4.80 -19.65 6.00
C PHE A 187 5.73 -19.21 4.87
N THR A 188 6.54 -20.12 4.32
CA THR A 188 7.37 -19.83 3.13
C THR A 188 6.52 -19.38 1.94
N LYS A 189 5.42 -20.10 1.64
CA LYS A 189 4.49 -19.72 0.57
C LYS A 189 3.82 -18.37 0.82
N ILE A 190 3.48 -18.08 2.06
CA ILE A 190 2.88 -16.80 2.46
C ILE A 190 3.89 -15.66 2.25
N HIS A 191 5.13 -15.82 2.70
CA HIS A 191 6.16 -14.81 2.51
C HIS A 191 6.48 -14.57 1.04
N GLU A 192 6.52 -15.63 0.23
CA GLU A 192 6.65 -15.54 -1.22
C GLU A 192 5.48 -14.79 -1.86
N LEU A 193 4.24 -15.07 -1.45
CA LEU A 193 3.07 -14.33 -1.92
C LEU A 193 3.17 -12.84 -1.59
N ILE A 194 3.63 -12.50 -0.37
CA ILE A 194 3.82 -11.10 0.06
C ILE A 194 4.93 -10.42 -0.73
N ARG A 195 6.04 -11.11 -1.00
CA ARG A 195 7.15 -10.60 -1.82
C ARG A 195 6.70 -10.30 -3.24
N ARG A 196 5.95 -11.21 -3.87
CA ARG A 196 5.37 -10.96 -5.20
C ARG A 196 4.47 -9.74 -5.22
N LEU A 197 3.66 -9.54 -4.18
CA LEU A 197 2.82 -8.33 -4.09
C LEU A 197 3.67 -7.06 -4.02
N HIS A 198 4.74 -7.09 -3.23
CA HIS A 198 5.68 -5.98 -3.10
C HIS A 198 6.32 -5.63 -4.44
N GLU A 199 6.82 -6.63 -5.17
CA GLU A 199 7.44 -6.46 -6.50
C GLU A 199 6.43 -5.90 -7.51
N LEU A 200 5.21 -6.46 -7.57
CA LEU A 200 4.14 -5.95 -8.43
C LEU A 200 3.86 -4.46 -8.18
N ILE A 201 3.76 -4.07 -6.92
CA ILE A 201 3.48 -2.68 -6.56
C ILE A 201 4.67 -1.77 -6.90
N ALA A 202 5.90 -2.23 -6.68
CA ALA A 202 7.09 -1.50 -7.05
C ALA A 202 7.12 -1.21 -8.56
N ASP A 203 6.86 -2.24 -9.38
CA ASP A 203 6.76 -2.13 -10.84
C ASP A 203 5.70 -1.11 -11.26
N PHE A 204 4.48 -1.22 -10.73
CA PHE A 204 3.39 -0.31 -11.07
C PHE A 204 3.71 1.12 -10.67
N CYS A 205 4.30 1.30 -9.49
CA CYS A 205 4.71 2.61 -9.01
C CYS A 205 5.79 3.22 -9.92
N ALA A 206 6.77 2.42 -10.37
CA ALA A 206 7.79 2.88 -11.30
C ALA A 206 7.19 3.32 -12.63
N GLN A 207 6.26 2.53 -13.19
CA GLN A 207 5.62 2.82 -14.47
C GLN A 207 4.81 4.12 -14.48
N VAL A 208 4.25 4.53 -13.33
CA VAL A 208 3.46 5.77 -13.18
C VAL A 208 4.17 6.85 -12.37
N GLU A 209 5.50 6.76 -12.29
CA GLU A 209 6.39 7.72 -11.62
C GLU A 209 5.89 8.08 -10.21
N LEU A 210 5.49 7.07 -9.46
CA LEU A 210 5.02 7.19 -8.09
C LEU A 210 6.15 6.77 -7.14
N PRO A 211 6.55 7.60 -6.16
CA PRO A 211 7.52 7.17 -5.17
C PRO A 211 6.91 6.04 -4.33
N TYR A 212 7.58 4.89 -4.36
CA TYR A 212 7.27 3.74 -3.53
C TYR A 212 8.36 3.53 -2.51
N ARG A 213 7.96 3.18 -1.29
CA ARG A 213 8.86 2.73 -0.22
C ARG A 213 8.32 1.44 0.32
N THR A 214 9.19 0.45 0.43
CA THR A 214 8.90 -0.81 1.11
C THR A 214 8.38 -0.52 2.51
N PRO A 215 7.26 -1.14 2.95
CA PRO A 215 6.83 -1.04 4.33
C PRO A 215 7.96 -1.52 5.24
N ARG A 216 8.22 -0.79 6.33
CA ARG A 216 9.32 -1.12 7.26
C ARG A 216 9.17 -2.54 7.82
N GLU A 217 7.93 -2.94 8.13
CA GLU A 217 7.62 -4.29 8.60
C GLU A 217 7.96 -5.39 7.57
N ALA A 218 8.20 -5.03 6.32
CA ALA A 218 8.56 -5.95 5.25
C ALA A 218 10.08 -6.11 5.13
N GLU A 219 10.88 -5.15 5.63
CA GLU A 219 12.35 -5.25 5.64
C GLU A 219 12.80 -6.51 6.40
N ASP A 220 12.18 -6.77 7.56
CA ASP A 220 12.43 -7.97 8.36
C ASP A 220 11.95 -9.26 7.68
N LEU A 221 10.87 -9.17 6.88
CA LEU A 221 10.25 -10.32 6.22
C LEU A 221 10.95 -10.72 4.91
N PHE A 222 11.63 -9.77 4.27
CA PHE A 222 12.38 -9.97 3.04
C PHE A 222 13.87 -10.17 3.27
N SER A 223 14.36 -9.95 4.49
CA SER A 223 15.74 -10.28 4.88
C SER A 223 15.95 -11.79 4.75
N GLU A 224 16.98 -12.21 3.99
CA GLU A 224 17.36 -13.62 3.94
C GLU A 224 17.73 -14.10 5.36
N PRO A 225 17.30 -15.31 5.76
CA PRO A 225 17.79 -15.88 6.99
C PRO A 225 19.32 -15.98 6.89
N PRO A 226 20.08 -15.57 7.93
CA PRO A 226 21.52 -15.75 7.91
C PRO A 226 21.82 -17.21 7.65
N ASP A 227 22.67 -17.47 6.67
CA ASP A 227 23.09 -18.80 6.23
C ASP A 227 23.55 -19.62 7.45
N ARG A 228 22.66 -20.47 7.96
CA ARG A 228 22.96 -21.40 9.07
C ARG A 228 23.87 -22.54 8.60
N GLY A 229 24.39 -22.50 7.36
CA GLY A 229 25.40 -23.40 6.83
C GLY A 229 26.86 -22.94 7.00
N ALA A 230 27.11 -21.69 7.40
CA ALA A 230 28.47 -21.15 7.53
C ALA A 230 29.01 -21.07 8.98
N GLN A 231 28.49 -21.89 9.91
CA GLN A 231 29.20 -22.15 11.16
C GLN A 231 30.05 -23.40 11.01
N THR A 232 31.27 -23.20 10.51
CA THR A 232 32.37 -24.15 10.69
C THR A 232 32.42 -24.63 12.14
N PRO A 233 32.54 -25.95 12.42
CA PRO A 233 32.82 -26.42 13.75
C PRO A 233 34.25 -25.97 14.10
N MET A 234 34.39 -24.97 14.96
CA MET A 234 35.67 -24.75 15.63
C MET A 234 35.86 -25.91 16.63
N THR A 235 36.62 -26.89 16.17
CA THR A 235 37.24 -27.92 16.98
C THR A 235 38.02 -27.32 18.16
N ALA A 236 37.67 -27.79 19.35
CA ALA A 236 38.50 -28.08 20.53
C ALA A 236 39.81 -27.29 20.75
N GLY A 237 39.90 -26.65 21.92
CA GLY A 237 41.18 -26.32 22.53
C GLY A 237 41.15 -25.10 23.46
N GLY A 238 40.53 -25.22 24.63
CA GLY A 238 40.54 -24.15 25.63
C GLY A 238 40.41 -24.71 27.04
N THR A 239 41.54 -24.97 27.67
CA THR A 239 41.69 -25.46 29.04
C THR A 239 40.96 -24.55 30.04
N VAL A 240 40.04 -25.11 30.82
CA VAL A 240 39.35 -24.41 31.92
C VAL A 240 40.31 -24.33 33.11
N PRO A 241 40.67 -23.15 33.64
CA PRO A 241 41.37 -23.06 34.91
C PRO A 241 40.36 -23.22 36.07
N PRO A 242 40.74 -23.87 37.19
CA PRO A 242 39.83 -24.10 38.29
C PRO A 242 39.49 -22.80 39.03
N ARG A 243 38.21 -22.66 39.40
CA ARG A 243 37.74 -21.64 40.34
C ARG A 243 38.35 -21.91 41.72
N ILE A 244 39.17 -21.00 42.21
CA ILE A 244 39.52 -20.91 43.63
C ILE A 244 38.31 -20.31 44.34
N ALA A 245 37.78 -21.05 45.31
CA ALA A 245 36.79 -20.56 46.25
C ALA A 245 37.50 -20.02 47.49
N THR A 246 37.23 -18.77 47.82
CA THR A 246 37.32 -18.18 49.17
C THR A 246 36.31 -17.05 49.24
#